data_AF-A0A0H2SGR3-F1
#
_entry.id   AF-A0A0H2SGR3-F1
#
_cell.length_a   1.000
_cell.length_b   1.000
_cell.length_c   1.000
_cell.angle_alpha   90.00
_cell.angle_beta   90.00
_cell.angle_gamma   90.00
#
_symmetry.space_group_name_H-M   'P 1'
#
loop_
_entity.id
_entity.type
_entity.pdbx_description
1 polymer ?
#
loop_
_entity_poly.entity_id
_entity_poly.type
_entity_poly.pdbx_seq_one_letter_code
_entity_poly.pdbx_strand_id
1 'polypeptide(L)'
;TRQIFEEKVKELIWHNAAGQPGLTNGLAYDLVMKKAKGEKIITEKHFEKTLYDYIRKYIDKNMENIISKAKKEKELMMKILFEPESVEFDISDDRIKFLYLNGVIDDCDGKCCVKVPLYYKKLYNHFKPQINGEKNYMATIKDTIKPYIKEDGSLDLNKLMKRYIRYIKERGAVMFKGRNYYEGVYQYNLDQFLGLYVEAADGKVYPETHVGGGRIDLLINMRNKEYLIEIKANITGNDYEKSKKQIKEYIKRKGLKEGWLIIYSNTIKDFEYILEEENGVKLHIWFIKTNFESPSKVK
;
A
#
# COMPACT_ATOMS: atom_id res chain seq x y z
N THR A 1 15.47 -15.77 -27.49
CA THR A 1 16.48 -14.87 -26.90
C THR A 1 17.50 -15.57 -26.01
N ARG A 2 17.30 -16.84 -25.56
CA ARG A 2 18.20 -17.59 -24.64
C ARG A 2 18.42 -16.93 -23.27
N GLN A 3 17.62 -15.92 -22.94
CA GLN A 3 17.68 -15.24 -21.65
C GLN A 3 17.08 -16.12 -20.57
N ILE A 4 17.66 -16.10 -19.39
CA ILE A 4 17.23 -16.88 -18.23
C ILE A 4 16.53 -15.94 -17.26
N PHE A 5 15.32 -16.30 -16.84
CA PHE A 5 14.62 -15.61 -15.77
C PHE A 5 15.09 -16.19 -14.43
N GLU A 6 15.51 -15.33 -13.51
CA GLU A 6 15.64 -15.74 -12.11
C GLU A 6 14.31 -16.30 -11.60
N GLU A 7 14.37 -17.27 -10.71
CA GLU A 7 13.15 -17.92 -10.18
C GLU A 7 12.22 -16.88 -9.53
N LYS A 8 12.83 -15.92 -8.82
CA LYS A 8 12.09 -14.81 -8.22
C LYS A 8 11.31 -13.98 -9.23
N VAL A 9 11.86 -13.76 -10.43
CA VAL A 9 11.17 -13.01 -11.48
C VAL A 9 9.95 -13.78 -12.00
N LYS A 10 10.04 -15.11 -12.12
CA LYS A 10 8.89 -15.94 -12.53
C LYS A 10 7.77 -15.86 -11.49
N GLU A 11 8.10 -15.96 -10.20
CA GLU A 11 7.15 -15.76 -9.11
C GLU A 11 6.49 -14.38 -9.19
N LEU A 12 7.28 -13.33 -9.40
CA LEU A 12 6.79 -11.95 -9.49
C LEU A 12 5.86 -11.74 -10.70
N ILE A 13 6.17 -12.34 -11.85
CA ILE A 13 5.29 -12.32 -13.02
C ILE A 13 3.98 -13.04 -12.70
N TRP A 14 4.05 -14.28 -12.23
CA TRP A 14 2.87 -15.10 -11.92
C TRP A 14 1.96 -14.40 -10.91
N HIS A 15 2.55 -13.88 -9.83
CA HIS A 15 1.84 -13.14 -8.80
C HIS A 15 1.16 -11.90 -9.36
N ASN A 16 1.87 -11.02 -10.07
CA ASN A 16 1.28 -9.77 -10.55
C ASN A 16 0.23 -9.99 -11.65
N ALA A 17 0.40 -11.03 -12.47
CA ALA A 17 -0.57 -11.40 -13.49
C ALA A 17 -1.74 -12.23 -12.95
N ALA A 18 -1.68 -12.71 -11.70
CA ALA A 18 -2.59 -13.72 -11.15
C ALA A 18 -2.75 -14.94 -12.09
N GLY A 19 -1.66 -15.35 -12.75
CA GLY A 19 -1.66 -16.44 -13.73
C GLY A 19 -2.41 -16.17 -15.04
N GLN A 20 -2.93 -14.96 -15.28
CA GLN A 20 -3.63 -14.66 -16.54
C GLN A 20 -2.65 -14.73 -17.72
N PRO A 21 -2.90 -15.55 -18.76
CA PRO A 21 -1.93 -15.75 -19.85
C PRO A 21 -1.57 -14.46 -20.59
N GLY A 22 -2.55 -13.57 -20.83
CA GLY A 22 -2.32 -12.30 -21.52
C GLY A 22 -1.38 -11.36 -20.75
N LEU A 23 -1.59 -11.20 -19.45
CA LEU A 23 -0.74 -10.35 -18.61
C LEU A 23 0.64 -10.98 -18.37
N THR A 24 0.68 -12.29 -18.15
CA THR A 24 1.93 -13.06 -17.99
C THR A 24 2.83 -12.87 -19.20
N ASN A 25 2.28 -13.06 -20.40
CA ASN A 25 3.01 -12.86 -21.65
C ASN A 25 3.38 -11.39 -21.88
N GLY A 26 2.50 -10.44 -21.54
CA GLY A 26 2.79 -9.01 -21.64
C GLY A 26 3.99 -8.58 -20.79
N LEU A 27 4.03 -8.99 -19.52
CA LEU A 27 5.13 -8.71 -18.61
C LEU A 27 6.43 -9.37 -19.07
N ALA A 28 6.38 -10.65 -19.44
CA ALA A 28 7.55 -11.39 -19.93
C ALA A 28 8.12 -10.77 -21.22
N TYR A 29 7.24 -10.36 -22.13
CA TYR A 29 7.64 -9.68 -23.37
C TYR A 29 8.33 -8.34 -23.08
N ASP A 30 7.77 -7.51 -22.17
CA ASP A 30 8.38 -6.24 -21.80
C ASP A 30 9.78 -6.42 -21.17
N LEU A 31 9.93 -7.43 -20.32
CA LEU A 31 11.20 -7.78 -19.70
C LEU A 31 12.25 -8.15 -20.74
N VAL A 32 11.92 -9.10 -21.60
CA VAL A 32 12.82 -9.65 -22.65
C VAL A 32 13.19 -8.60 -23.68
N MET A 33 12.19 -7.86 -24.19
CA MET A 33 12.36 -7.00 -25.35
C MET A 33 12.75 -5.56 -24.99
N LYS A 34 12.51 -5.12 -23.75
CA LYS A 34 12.75 -3.73 -23.35
C LYS A 34 13.66 -3.59 -22.13
N LYS A 35 13.34 -4.22 -20.98
CA LYS A 35 14.09 -3.94 -19.73
C LYS A 35 15.43 -4.61 -19.64
N ALA A 36 15.49 -5.84 -20.14
CA ALA A 36 16.67 -6.69 -20.10
C ALA A 36 17.14 -6.99 -21.53
N LYS A 37 16.91 -6.10 -22.50
CA LYS A 37 17.24 -6.38 -23.90
C LYS A 37 18.75 -6.61 -24.05
N GLY A 38 19.13 -7.82 -24.44
CA GLY A 38 20.54 -8.22 -24.61
C GLY A 38 21.20 -8.77 -23.34
N GLU A 39 20.52 -8.72 -22.19
CA GLU A 39 21.02 -9.28 -20.94
C GLU A 39 20.86 -10.80 -20.90
N LYS A 40 21.84 -11.52 -20.36
CA LYS A 40 21.75 -13.00 -20.23
C LYS A 40 20.77 -13.43 -19.14
N ILE A 41 20.69 -12.67 -18.05
CA ILE A 41 19.87 -12.97 -16.88
C ILE A 41 18.87 -11.83 -16.66
N ILE A 42 17.60 -12.17 -16.51
CA ILE A 42 16.54 -11.24 -16.16
C ILE A 42 16.37 -11.29 -14.65
N THR A 43 16.70 -10.18 -14.00
CA THR A 43 16.74 -10.04 -12.55
C THR A 43 15.50 -9.32 -12.01
N GLU A 44 15.32 -9.38 -10.68
CA GLU A 44 14.27 -8.62 -9.98
C GLU A 44 14.30 -7.12 -10.31
N LYS A 45 15.50 -6.52 -10.46
CA LYS A 45 15.65 -5.11 -10.85
C LYS A 45 15.00 -4.80 -12.20
N HIS A 46 15.10 -5.72 -13.17
CA HIS A 46 14.41 -5.58 -14.45
C HIS A 46 12.90 -5.64 -14.27
N PHE A 47 12.41 -6.59 -13.45
CA PHE A 47 10.98 -6.73 -13.13
C PHE A 47 10.40 -5.48 -12.48
N GLU A 48 11.05 -4.95 -11.46
CA GLU A 48 10.63 -3.73 -10.77
C GLU A 48 10.52 -2.56 -11.75
N LYS A 49 11.45 -2.47 -12.72
CA LYS A 49 11.39 -1.44 -13.75
C LYS A 49 10.24 -1.65 -14.72
N THR A 50 9.96 -2.89 -15.13
CA THR A 50 8.75 -3.24 -15.92
C THR A 50 7.50 -2.82 -15.16
N LEU A 51 7.38 -3.22 -13.89
CA LEU A 51 6.22 -2.91 -13.07
C LEU A 51 6.02 -1.39 -12.94
N TYR A 52 7.08 -0.63 -12.61
CA TYR A 52 7.02 0.83 -12.55
C TYR A 52 6.48 1.43 -13.85
N ASP A 53 7.00 0.99 -14.99
CA ASP A 53 6.60 1.54 -16.29
C ASP A 53 5.15 1.14 -16.65
N TYR A 54 4.69 -0.08 -16.35
CA TYR A 54 3.28 -0.46 -16.51
C TYR A 54 2.34 0.40 -15.67
N ILE A 55 2.70 0.71 -14.43
CA ILE A 55 1.87 1.54 -13.55
C ILE A 55 1.86 3.00 -14.00
N ARG A 56 3.03 3.57 -14.35
CA ARG A 56 3.20 5.03 -14.49
C ARG A 56 3.49 5.56 -15.89
N LYS A 57 4.04 4.76 -16.81
CA LYS A 57 4.51 5.25 -18.12
C LYS A 57 3.76 4.68 -19.31
N TYR A 58 3.36 3.41 -19.26
CA TYR A 58 2.74 2.74 -20.39
C TYR A 58 1.25 3.00 -20.45
N ILE A 59 0.80 3.20 -21.70
CA ILE A 59 -0.59 3.16 -22.14
C ILE A 59 -0.82 1.76 -22.70
N ASP A 60 -1.10 0.82 -21.79
CA ASP A 60 -1.43 -0.55 -22.16
C ASP A 60 -2.94 -0.67 -22.41
N LYS A 61 -3.34 -1.21 -23.56
CA LYS A 61 -4.76 -1.23 -23.98
C LYS A 61 -5.66 -1.97 -23.00
N ASN A 62 -5.16 -3.05 -22.39
CA ASN A 62 -5.92 -3.80 -21.40
C ASN A 62 -6.08 -2.97 -20.12
N MET A 63 -4.99 -2.39 -19.61
CA MET A 63 -5.02 -1.49 -18.45
C MET A 63 -5.96 -0.30 -18.64
N GLU A 64 -5.93 0.33 -19.82
CA GLU A 64 -6.81 1.47 -20.13
C GLU A 64 -8.28 1.06 -20.22
N ASN A 65 -8.58 -0.14 -20.73
CA ASN A 65 -9.93 -0.66 -20.69
C ASN A 65 -10.40 -0.85 -19.24
N ILE A 66 -9.59 -1.50 -18.38
CA ILE A 66 -9.91 -1.68 -16.95
C ILE A 66 -10.15 -0.34 -16.25
N ILE A 67 -9.28 0.66 -16.46
CA ILE A 67 -9.46 2.01 -15.92
C ILE A 67 -10.76 2.65 -16.45
N SER A 68 -11.03 2.55 -17.76
CA SER A 68 -12.23 3.12 -18.37
C SER A 68 -13.52 2.59 -17.75
N LYS A 69 -13.57 1.27 -17.49
CA LYS A 69 -14.72 0.63 -16.84
C LYS A 69 -14.82 1.04 -15.37
N ALA A 70 -13.72 1.01 -14.63
CA ALA A 70 -13.67 1.45 -13.24
C ALA A 70 -14.11 2.91 -13.05
N LYS A 71 -13.78 3.80 -14.00
CA LYS A 71 -14.18 5.22 -13.95
C LYS A 71 -15.69 5.42 -13.98
N LYS A 72 -16.44 4.54 -14.67
CA LYS A 72 -17.91 4.63 -14.71
C LYS A 72 -18.53 4.43 -13.34
N GLU A 73 -17.88 3.61 -12.50
CA GLU A 73 -18.30 3.31 -11.13
C GLU A 73 -17.28 3.84 -10.10
N LYS A 74 -16.80 5.07 -10.29
CA LYS A 74 -15.72 5.66 -9.51
C LYS A 74 -15.91 5.54 -7.99
N GLU A 75 -17.10 5.86 -7.49
CA GLU A 75 -17.37 5.83 -6.04
C GLU A 75 -17.28 4.41 -5.47
N LEU A 76 -17.92 3.44 -6.14
CA LEU A 76 -17.85 2.03 -5.77
C LEU A 76 -16.41 1.51 -5.85
N MET A 77 -15.68 1.89 -6.91
CA MET A 77 -14.29 1.49 -7.06
C MET A 77 -13.39 2.09 -5.97
N MET A 78 -13.63 3.33 -5.55
CA MET A 78 -12.89 3.91 -4.43
C MET A 78 -13.14 3.12 -3.13
N LYS A 79 -14.38 2.71 -2.85
CA LYS A 79 -14.66 1.84 -1.70
C LYS A 79 -13.92 0.50 -1.81
N ILE A 80 -14.03 -0.19 -2.96
CA ILE A 80 -13.38 -1.50 -3.16
C ILE A 80 -11.84 -1.42 -3.06
N LEU A 81 -11.21 -0.34 -3.55
CA LEU A 81 -9.76 -0.18 -3.50
C LEU A 81 -9.23 0.26 -2.13
N PHE A 82 -9.99 1.10 -1.42
CA PHE A 82 -9.53 1.83 -0.24
C PHE A 82 -10.32 1.50 1.03
N GLU A 83 -11.24 0.54 0.99
CA GLU A 83 -11.96 -0.02 2.14
C GLU A 83 -12.14 -1.52 1.90
N PRO A 84 -11.06 -2.32 2.00
CA PRO A 84 -11.15 -3.76 1.80
C PRO A 84 -12.27 -4.34 2.68
N GLU A 85 -13.03 -5.29 2.11
CA GLU A 85 -14.16 -5.98 2.77
C GLU A 85 -15.42 -5.13 3.08
N SER A 86 -15.41 -3.82 2.79
CA SER A 86 -16.57 -2.94 3.04
C SER A 86 -17.74 -3.13 2.07
N VAL A 87 -17.48 -3.70 0.89
CA VAL A 87 -18.46 -3.88 -0.17
C VAL A 87 -18.76 -5.37 -0.33
N GLU A 88 -19.97 -5.76 0.01
CA GLU A 88 -20.46 -7.12 -0.25
C GLU A 88 -20.55 -7.38 -1.75
N PHE A 89 -20.20 -8.60 -2.15
CA PHE A 89 -20.38 -9.04 -3.51
C PHE A 89 -21.83 -9.48 -3.71
N ASP A 90 -22.59 -8.67 -4.45
CA ASP A 90 -23.94 -9.01 -4.87
C ASP A 90 -24.05 -8.81 -6.40
N ILE A 91 -24.15 -9.91 -7.12
CA ILE A 91 -24.26 -9.89 -8.59
C ILE A 91 -25.61 -9.32 -9.07
N SER A 92 -26.60 -9.15 -8.18
CA SER A 92 -27.87 -8.50 -8.53
C SER A 92 -27.72 -6.99 -8.66
N ASP A 93 -26.76 -6.37 -7.98
CA ASP A 93 -26.40 -4.96 -8.16
C ASP A 93 -25.77 -4.76 -9.55
N ASP A 94 -26.43 -3.97 -10.40
CA ASP A 94 -26.00 -3.75 -11.78
C ASP A 94 -24.60 -3.10 -11.90
N ARG A 95 -24.17 -2.34 -10.89
CA ARG A 95 -22.85 -1.70 -10.85
C ARG A 95 -21.76 -2.73 -10.57
N ILE A 96 -22.01 -3.61 -9.59
CA ILE A 96 -21.12 -4.75 -9.27
C ILE A 96 -21.06 -5.70 -10.47
N LYS A 97 -22.22 -6.08 -11.01
CA LYS A 97 -22.34 -6.92 -12.22
C LYS A 97 -21.57 -6.34 -13.40
N PHE A 98 -21.69 -5.04 -13.64
CA PHE A 98 -20.94 -4.36 -14.70
C PHE A 98 -19.42 -4.47 -14.50
N LEU A 99 -18.91 -4.18 -13.30
CA LEU A 99 -17.47 -4.27 -13.02
C LEU A 99 -16.95 -5.70 -13.09
N TYR A 100 -17.73 -6.67 -12.58
CA TYR A 100 -17.41 -8.10 -12.61
C TYR A 100 -17.33 -8.64 -14.05
N LEU A 101 -18.36 -8.38 -14.86
CA LEU A 101 -18.39 -8.82 -16.27
C LEU A 101 -17.26 -8.22 -17.12
N ASN A 102 -16.72 -7.06 -16.72
CA ASN A 102 -15.57 -6.44 -17.39
C ASN A 102 -14.22 -6.83 -16.77
N GLY A 103 -14.19 -7.76 -15.81
CA GLY A 103 -12.97 -8.26 -15.17
C GLY A 103 -12.25 -7.25 -14.30
N VAL A 104 -12.94 -6.19 -13.85
CA VAL A 104 -12.36 -5.16 -12.96
C VAL A 104 -12.31 -5.67 -11.52
N ILE A 105 -13.37 -6.34 -11.08
CA ILE A 105 -13.52 -6.90 -9.73
C ILE A 105 -13.88 -8.39 -9.79
N ASP A 106 -13.71 -9.08 -8.67
CA ASP A 106 -14.08 -10.49 -8.47
C ASP A 106 -14.76 -10.64 -7.09
N ASP A 107 -15.34 -11.83 -6.85
CA ASP A 107 -15.80 -12.27 -5.55
C ASP A 107 -14.62 -12.87 -4.75
N CYS A 108 -14.23 -12.18 -3.68
CA CYS A 108 -13.29 -12.69 -2.68
C CYS A 108 -14.07 -12.95 -1.39
N ASP A 109 -14.56 -14.18 -1.23
CA ASP A 109 -15.23 -14.65 -0.02
C ASP A 109 -16.47 -13.82 0.37
N GLY A 110 -17.32 -13.51 -0.60
CA GLY A 110 -18.53 -12.72 -0.44
C GLY A 110 -18.30 -11.21 -0.44
N LYS A 111 -17.08 -10.74 -0.71
CA LYS A 111 -16.69 -9.33 -0.77
C LYS A 111 -16.12 -8.98 -2.14
N CYS A 112 -16.42 -7.77 -2.61
CA CYS A 112 -15.85 -7.25 -3.85
C CYS A 112 -14.35 -6.98 -3.68
N CYS A 113 -13.54 -7.48 -4.61
CA CYS A 113 -12.08 -7.28 -4.61
C CYS A 113 -11.52 -7.07 -6.03
N VAL A 114 -10.32 -6.49 -6.17
CA VAL A 114 -9.56 -6.58 -7.43
C VAL A 114 -8.54 -7.71 -7.30
N LYS A 115 -8.86 -8.86 -7.88
CA LYS A 115 -8.07 -10.10 -7.72
C LYS A 115 -6.71 -10.06 -8.41
N VAL A 116 -6.62 -9.37 -9.55
CA VAL A 116 -5.36 -9.27 -10.32
C VAL A 116 -4.47 -8.18 -9.73
N PRO A 117 -3.29 -8.50 -9.15
CA PRO A 117 -2.50 -7.49 -8.44
C PRO A 117 -1.94 -6.38 -9.35
N LEU A 118 -1.73 -6.64 -10.64
CA LEU A 118 -1.32 -5.61 -11.59
C LEU A 118 -2.45 -4.60 -11.86
N TYR A 119 -3.70 -5.06 -12.00
CA TYR A 119 -4.87 -4.17 -12.12
C TYR A 119 -5.06 -3.37 -10.84
N TYR A 120 -4.99 -4.02 -9.67
CA TYR A 120 -5.10 -3.33 -8.38
C TYR A 120 -4.09 -2.19 -8.31
N LYS A 121 -2.79 -2.45 -8.57
CA LYS A 121 -1.74 -1.41 -8.53
C LYS A 121 -2.01 -0.26 -9.51
N LYS A 122 -2.50 -0.57 -10.72
CA LYS A 122 -2.80 0.45 -11.74
C LYS A 122 -4.01 1.31 -11.34
N LEU A 123 -5.08 0.67 -10.87
CA LEU A 123 -6.30 1.30 -10.39
C LEU A 123 -6.03 2.14 -9.14
N TYR A 124 -5.33 1.58 -8.16
CA TYR A 124 -4.86 2.29 -6.96
C TYR A 124 -4.06 3.53 -7.37
N ASN A 125 -3.08 3.40 -8.27
CA ASN A 125 -2.31 4.55 -8.72
C ASN A 125 -3.17 5.62 -9.44
N HIS A 126 -4.23 5.20 -10.11
CA HIS A 126 -5.14 6.07 -10.85
C HIS A 126 -6.16 6.80 -9.96
N PHE A 127 -6.77 6.08 -9.02
CA PHE A 127 -7.85 6.56 -8.15
C PHE A 127 -7.36 7.13 -6.83
N LYS A 128 -6.06 6.98 -6.50
CA LYS A 128 -5.49 7.58 -5.29
C LYS A 128 -5.87 9.05 -5.17
N PRO A 129 -6.29 9.52 -3.99
CA PRO A 129 -6.60 10.92 -3.78
C PRO A 129 -5.43 11.80 -4.23
N GLN A 130 -5.69 12.82 -5.04
CA GLN A 130 -4.67 13.78 -5.42
C GLN A 130 -4.35 14.65 -4.21
N ILE A 131 -3.18 14.42 -3.64
CA ILE A 131 -2.62 15.23 -2.57
C ILE A 131 -1.62 16.20 -3.21
N ASN A 132 -2.12 17.21 -3.92
CA ASN A 132 -1.26 18.18 -4.61
C ASN A 132 -0.57 19.10 -3.60
N GLY A 133 0.77 19.18 -3.68
CA GLY A 133 1.58 20.11 -2.89
C GLY A 133 2.00 19.63 -1.50
N GLU A 134 1.52 18.49 -1.00
CA GLU A 134 1.88 18.01 0.34
C GLU A 134 3.33 17.55 0.48
N LYS A 135 4.02 17.22 -0.62
CA LYS A 135 5.41 16.75 -0.60
C LYS A 135 6.33 17.69 0.20
N ASN A 136 6.14 19.00 0.04
CA ASN A 136 6.94 20.03 0.72
C ASN A 136 6.64 20.14 2.23
N TYR A 137 5.49 19.64 2.66
CA TYR A 137 5.10 19.56 4.07
C TYR A 137 5.51 18.21 4.69
N MET A 138 5.47 17.12 3.90
CA MET A 138 5.98 15.80 4.29
C MET A 138 7.49 15.83 4.54
N ALA A 139 8.23 16.56 3.70
CA ALA A 139 9.65 16.85 3.89
C ALA A 139 10.03 18.24 3.38
N THR A 140 10.70 18.98 4.24
CA THR A 140 11.30 20.28 3.94
C THR A 140 12.69 20.09 3.33
N ILE A 141 13.27 21.17 2.79
CA ILE A 141 14.66 21.16 2.29
C ILE A 141 15.70 20.77 3.35
N LYS A 142 15.34 20.88 4.64
CA LYS A 142 16.20 20.52 5.77
C LYS A 142 16.00 19.08 6.24
N ASP A 143 14.92 18.41 5.85
CA ASP A 143 14.68 17.02 6.21
C ASP A 143 15.61 16.12 5.37
N THR A 144 16.30 15.20 6.05
CA THR A 144 17.11 14.15 5.40
C THR A 144 16.75 12.79 6.00
N ILE A 145 17.09 11.71 5.30
CA ILE A 145 16.83 10.35 5.80
C ILE A 145 17.77 9.94 6.94
N LYS A 146 18.95 10.55 7.04
CA LYS A 146 20.03 10.18 7.97
C LYS A 146 19.57 9.99 9.43
N PRO A 147 18.74 10.86 10.03
CA PRO A 147 18.31 10.70 11.42
C PRO A 147 17.48 9.46 11.69
N TYR A 148 16.91 8.83 10.65
CA TYR A 148 16.04 7.67 10.74
C TYR A 148 16.75 6.37 10.35
N ILE A 149 18.06 6.42 10.13
CA ILE A 149 18.90 5.24 9.87
C ILE A 149 19.70 4.95 11.15
N LYS A 150 19.60 3.70 11.64
CA LYS A 150 20.38 3.19 12.77
C LYS A 150 21.83 2.96 12.36
N GLU A 151 22.71 2.78 13.34
CA GLU A 151 24.15 2.53 13.09
C GLU A 151 24.40 1.29 12.22
N ASP A 152 23.56 0.26 12.37
CA ASP A 152 23.61 -0.96 11.55
C ASP A 152 23.03 -0.78 10.12
N GLY A 153 22.66 0.45 9.76
CA GLY A 153 22.09 0.80 8.46
C GLY A 153 20.62 0.45 8.29
N SER A 154 19.94 -0.03 9.33
CA SER A 154 18.51 -0.33 9.29
C SER A 154 17.63 0.88 9.62
N LEU A 155 16.34 0.80 9.27
CA LEU A 155 15.39 1.89 9.46
C LEU A 155 14.95 1.93 10.93
N ASP A 156 15.01 3.11 11.53
CA ASP A 156 14.30 3.45 12.76
C ASP A 156 12.89 3.93 12.41
N LEU A 157 12.01 2.96 12.14
CA LEU A 157 10.64 3.23 11.74
C LEU A 157 9.86 3.97 12.83
N ASN A 158 10.12 3.71 14.12
CA ASN A 158 9.45 4.42 15.21
C ASN A 158 9.83 5.92 15.24
N LYS A 159 11.10 6.25 15.00
CA LYS A 159 11.52 7.65 14.88
C LYS A 159 10.93 8.31 13.64
N LEU A 160 10.80 7.58 12.53
CA LEU A 160 10.13 8.07 11.32
C LEU A 160 8.61 8.27 11.54
N MET A 161 7.95 7.39 12.29
CA MET A 161 6.54 7.56 12.70
C MET A 161 6.33 8.79 13.58
N LYS A 162 7.27 9.14 14.46
CA LYS A 162 7.21 10.43 15.20
C LYS A 162 7.27 11.63 14.25
N ARG A 163 8.08 11.57 13.19
CA ARG A 163 8.12 12.62 12.14
C ARG A 163 6.81 12.67 11.35
N TYR A 164 6.20 11.53 11.08
CA TYR A 164 4.88 11.45 10.46
C TYR A 164 3.81 12.09 11.33
N ILE A 165 3.78 11.80 12.63
CA ILE A 165 2.84 12.43 13.57
C ILE A 165 3.01 13.95 13.61
N ARG A 166 4.25 14.46 13.57
CA ARG A 166 4.48 15.91 13.47
C ARG A 166 3.85 16.50 12.20
N TYR A 167 4.05 15.83 11.06
CA TYR A 167 3.40 16.22 9.80
C TYR A 167 1.87 16.21 9.91
N ILE A 168 1.29 15.16 10.52
CA ILE A 168 -0.15 15.07 10.74
C ILE A 168 -0.65 16.16 11.72
N LYS A 169 0.11 16.53 12.75
CA LYS A 169 -0.26 17.65 13.64
C LYS A 169 -0.33 18.99 12.90
N GLU A 170 0.59 19.22 11.96
CA GLU A 170 0.66 20.46 11.18
C GLU A 170 -0.39 20.54 10.06
N ARG A 171 -0.72 19.40 9.44
CA ARG A 171 -1.51 19.35 8.20
C ARG A 171 -2.79 18.53 8.29
N GLY A 172 -2.98 17.77 9.36
CA GLY A 172 -4.11 16.84 9.53
C GLY A 172 -5.46 17.54 9.48
N ALA A 173 -5.56 18.76 10.00
CA ALA A 173 -6.77 19.57 9.90
C ALA A 173 -7.13 20.00 8.46
N VAL A 174 -6.15 20.06 7.56
CA VAL A 174 -6.36 20.35 6.12
C VAL A 174 -6.62 19.05 5.36
N MET A 175 -5.84 18.01 5.66
CA MET A 175 -5.91 16.72 4.98
C MET A 175 -7.15 15.92 5.31
N PHE A 176 -7.57 15.92 6.58
CA PHE A 176 -8.67 15.10 7.08
C PHE A 176 -9.98 15.90 7.26
N LYS A 177 -10.03 17.14 6.74
CA LYS A 177 -11.21 18.03 6.82
C LYS A 177 -12.39 17.52 6.02
N GLY A 178 -13.56 17.45 6.65
CA GLY A 178 -14.87 17.47 5.97
C GLY A 178 -15.15 16.30 5.02
N ARG A 179 -14.41 15.20 5.15
CA ARG A 179 -14.68 13.97 4.40
C ARG A 179 -14.65 12.78 5.36
N ASN A 180 -15.57 11.84 5.16
CA ASN A 180 -15.42 10.49 5.70
C ASN A 180 -14.29 9.85 4.91
N TYR A 181 -13.05 10.00 5.39
CA TYR A 181 -11.90 9.41 4.74
C TYR A 181 -11.87 7.91 5.02
N TYR A 182 -11.76 7.16 3.93
CA TYR A 182 -11.63 5.72 3.90
C TYR A 182 -10.26 5.26 4.45
N GLU A 183 -10.17 4.03 4.96
CA GLU A 183 -8.92 3.42 5.47
C GLU A 183 -7.75 3.59 4.49
N GLY A 184 -8.01 3.37 3.21
CA GLY A 184 -7.03 3.46 2.14
C GLY A 184 -6.55 4.89 1.83
N VAL A 185 -7.25 5.93 2.30
CA VAL A 185 -6.71 7.30 2.26
C VAL A 185 -5.60 7.45 3.29
N TYR A 186 -5.81 6.90 4.49
CA TYR A 186 -4.81 6.90 5.54
C TYR A 186 -3.60 6.03 5.16
N GLN A 187 -3.85 4.85 4.59
CA GLN A 187 -2.81 4.01 4.00
C GLN A 187 -2.03 4.75 2.92
N TYR A 188 -2.73 5.40 1.98
CA TYR A 188 -2.07 6.16 0.92
C TYR A 188 -1.22 7.32 1.47
N ASN A 189 -1.73 8.07 2.45
CA ASN A 189 -0.98 9.17 3.05
C ASN A 189 0.30 8.66 3.73
N LEU A 190 0.20 7.54 4.46
CA LEU A 190 1.35 6.91 5.10
C LEU A 190 2.33 6.32 4.06
N ASP A 191 1.84 5.65 3.02
CA ASP A 191 2.64 5.16 1.89
C ASP A 191 3.46 6.29 1.25
N GLN A 192 2.81 7.41 0.89
CA GLN A 192 3.50 8.55 0.29
C GLN A 192 4.53 9.17 1.22
N PHE A 193 4.18 9.32 2.50
CA PHE A 193 5.10 9.85 3.49
C PHE A 193 6.31 8.92 3.67
N LEU A 194 6.09 7.63 3.91
CA LEU A 194 7.17 6.66 4.10
C LEU A 194 8.01 6.53 2.83
N GLY A 195 7.38 6.46 1.66
CA GLY A 195 8.05 6.37 0.36
C GLY A 195 9.05 7.50 0.16
N LEU A 196 8.69 8.75 0.52
CA LEU A 196 9.60 9.88 0.40
C LEU A 196 10.92 9.69 1.17
N TYR A 197 10.84 9.15 2.39
CA TYR A 197 11.99 8.96 3.26
C TYR A 197 12.74 7.67 2.92
N VAL A 198 12.00 6.57 2.73
CA VAL A 198 12.54 5.24 2.47
C VAL A 198 13.24 5.16 1.11
N GLU A 199 12.65 5.73 0.05
CA GLU A 199 13.27 5.77 -1.27
C GLU A 199 14.57 6.60 -1.27
N ALA A 200 14.66 7.62 -0.42
CA ALA A 200 15.88 8.42 -0.26
C ALA A 200 17.04 7.65 0.42
N ALA A 201 16.78 6.48 1.01
CA ALA A 201 17.78 5.54 1.53
C ALA A 201 17.87 4.26 0.69
N ASP A 202 17.47 4.31 -0.58
CA ASP A 202 17.45 3.17 -1.51
C ASP A 202 16.57 1.99 -1.04
N GLY A 203 15.63 2.26 -0.12
CA GLY A 203 14.60 1.32 0.29
C GLY A 203 13.36 1.42 -0.60
N LYS A 204 12.39 0.53 -0.35
CA LYS A 204 11.11 0.50 -1.07
C LYS A 204 9.95 0.27 -0.14
N VAL A 205 8.83 0.91 -0.46
CA VAL A 205 7.54 0.67 0.19
C VAL A 205 6.64 -0.04 -0.82
N TYR A 206 6.10 -1.18 -0.42
CA TYR A 206 5.22 -2.01 -1.23
C TYR A 206 3.84 -2.05 -0.59
N PRO A 207 2.84 -1.33 -1.13
CA PRO A 207 1.48 -1.45 -0.66
C PRO A 207 0.90 -2.81 -1.04
N GLU A 208 0.00 -3.31 -0.18
CA GLU A 208 -0.90 -4.43 -0.49
C GLU A 208 -0.13 -5.71 -0.86
N THR A 209 0.89 -6.01 -0.07
CA THR A 209 1.83 -7.11 -0.35
C THR A 209 1.29 -8.43 0.19
N HIS A 210 1.36 -9.49 -0.59
CA HIS A 210 0.95 -10.82 -0.14
C HIS A 210 1.96 -11.38 0.87
N VAL A 211 1.49 -11.77 2.06
CA VAL A 211 2.31 -12.30 3.15
C VAL A 211 1.64 -13.54 3.74
N GLY A 212 2.29 -14.70 3.58
CA GLY A 212 1.92 -15.92 4.27
C GLY A 212 0.47 -16.38 4.07
N GLY A 213 -0.15 -16.12 2.91
CA GLY A 213 -1.54 -16.48 2.60
C GLY A 213 -2.57 -15.38 2.89
N GLY A 214 -2.13 -14.20 3.34
CA GLY A 214 -2.96 -13.00 3.46
C GLY A 214 -2.26 -11.79 2.82
N ARG A 215 -2.71 -10.59 3.16
CA ARG A 215 -2.17 -9.33 2.65
C ARG A 215 -1.79 -8.40 3.82
N ILE A 216 -0.66 -7.72 3.69
CA ILE A 216 -0.22 -6.64 4.58
C ILE A 216 -0.41 -5.31 3.86
N ASP A 217 -0.88 -4.28 4.58
CA ASP A 217 -1.19 -2.99 3.98
C ASP A 217 0.05 -2.30 3.41
N LEU A 218 1.16 -2.27 4.16
CA LEU A 218 2.46 -1.82 3.66
C LEU A 218 3.59 -2.76 4.11
N LEU A 219 4.47 -3.10 3.17
CA LEU A 219 5.75 -3.74 3.43
C LEU A 219 6.87 -2.78 3.05
N ILE A 220 7.72 -2.41 4.01
CA ILE A 220 8.98 -1.73 3.70
C ILE A 220 10.06 -2.79 3.53
N ASN A 221 10.85 -2.69 2.46
CA ASN A 221 12.11 -3.39 2.33
C ASN A 221 13.25 -2.38 2.30
N MET A 222 14.20 -2.49 3.23
CA MET A 222 15.40 -1.68 3.24
C MET A 222 16.60 -2.55 3.59
N ARG A 223 17.52 -2.72 2.64
CA ARG A 223 18.74 -3.55 2.79
C ARG A 223 18.43 -4.97 3.29
N ASN A 224 17.46 -5.63 2.67
CA ASN A 224 16.98 -6.98 3.02
C ASN A 224 16.34 -7.10 4.42
N LYS A 225 16.08 -5.98 5.10
CA LYS A 225 15.21 -5.97 6.29
C LYS A 225 13.79 -5.57 5.88
N GLU A 226 12.84 -6.38 6.31
CA GLU A 226 11.42 -6.20 6.06
C GLU A 226 10.73 -5.58 7.28
N TYR A 227 9.82 -4.63 7.06
CA TYR A 227 8.97 -4.02 8.08
C TYR A 227 7.52 -4.19 7.65
N LEU A 228 6.74 -4.90 8.47
CA LEU A 228 5.31 -5.12 8.23
C LEU A 228 4.50 -4.03 8.93
N ILE A 229 3.63 -3.37 8.18
CA ILE A 229 2.74 -2.33 8.68
C ILE A 229 1.31 -2.68 8.31
N GLU A 230 0.49 -2.92 9.33
CA GLU A 230 -0.97 -3.04 9.22
C GLU A 230 -1.60 -1.71 9.61
N ILE A 231 -2.65 -1.30 8.92
CA ILE A 231 -3.34 -0.04 9.06
C ILE A 231 -4.81 -0.34 9.32
N LYS A 232 -5.41 0.40 10.26
CA LYS A 232 -6.83 0.32 10.58
C LYS A 232 -7.42 1.70 10.79
N ALA A 233 -8.70 1.88 10.49
CA ALA A 233 -9.40 3.13 10.75
C ALA A 233 -10.73 2.93 11.52
N ASN A 234 -10.92 3.70 12.59
CA ASN A 234 -12.16 3.77 13.40
C ASN A 234 -12.73 2.39 13.81
N ILE A 235 -11.84 1.51 14.24
CA ILE A 235 -12.14 0.12 14.60
C ILE A 235 -12.77 -0.02 15.99
N THR A 236 -13.53 -1.10 16.20
CA THR A 236 -14.05 -1.49 17.53
C THR A 236 -13.00 -2.21 18.36
N GLY A 237 -13.28 -2.47 19.65
CA GLY A 237 -12.40 -3.27 20.51
C GLY A 237 -12.17 -4.69 20.00
N ASN A 238 -13.19 -5.32 19.40
CA ASN A 238 -13.05 -6.66 18.82
C ASN A 238 -12.14 -6.63 17.57
N ASP A 239 -12.27 -5.61 16.74
CA ASP A 239 -11.45 -5.44 15.54
C ASP A 239 -9.99 -5.14 15.89
N TYR A 240 -9.76 -4.42 16.99
CA TYR A 240 -8.42 -4.18 17.54
C TYR A 240 -7.71 -5.49 17.91
N GLU A 241 -8.37 -6.36 18.68
CA GLU A 241 -7.79 -7.65 19.05
C GLU A 241 -7.56 -8.57 17.84
N LYS A 242 -8.50 -8.59 16.87
CA LYS A 242 -8.33 -9.32 15.61
C LYS A 242 -7.11 -8.82 14.83
N SER A 243 -6.95 -7.51 14.70
CA SER A 243 -5.84 -6.89 13.97
C SER A 243 -4.48 -7.19 14.62
N LYS A 244 -4.41 -7.14 15.96
CA LYS A 244 -3.21 -7.56 16.70
C LYS A 244 -2.86 -9.02 16.44
N LYS A 245 -3.84 -9.92 16.45
CA LYS A 245 -3.62 -11.35 16.18
C LYS A 245 -3.11 -11.56 14.74
N GLN A 246 -3.75 -10.93 13.76
CA GLN A 246 -3.41 -11.03 12.35
C GLN A 246 -1.95 -10.61 12.08
N ILE A 247 -1.54 -9.42 12.53
CA ILE A 247 -0.18 -8.96 12.29
C ILE A 247 0.86 -9.82 13.03
N LYS A 248 0.58 -10.29 14.26
CA LYS A 248 1.46 -11.23 14.98
C LYS A 248 1.66 -12.54 14.19
N GLU A 249 0.62 -13.05 13.52
CA GLU A 249 0.74 -14.22 12.64
C GLU A 249 1.64 -13.93 11.43
N TYR A 250 1.50 -12.77 10.79
CA TYR A 250 2.36 -12.38 9.67
C TYR A 250 3.83 -12.22 10.08
N ILE A 251 4.10 -11.57 11.22
CA ILE A 251 5.44 -11.44 11.81
C ILE A 251 6.07 -12.83 11.99
N LYS A 252 5.33 -13.76 12.60
CA LYS A 252 5.79 -15.13 12.84
C LYS A 252 6.05 -15.89 11.54
N ARG A 253 5.14 -15.84 10.56
CA ARG A 253 5.29 -16.54 9.27
C ARG A 253 6.49 -16.03 8.47
N LYS A 254 6.82 -14.74 8.58
CA LYS A 254 8.00 -14.13 7.95
C LYS A 254 9.30 -14.31 8.74
N GLY A 255 9.25 -14.86 9.96
CA GLY A 255 10.41 -14.97 10.83
C GLY A 255 10.95 -13.62 11.32
N LEU A 256 10.08 -12.59 11.35
CA LEU A 256 10.42 -11.27 11.85
C LEU A 256 10.25 -11.21 13.38
N LYS A 257 10.85 -10.19 14.00
CA LYS A 257 10.77 -9.97 15.46
C LYS A 257 9.85 -8.81 15.83
N GLU A 258 9.47 -7.98 14.87
CA GLU A 258 8.67 -6.79 15.11
C GLU A 258 7.75 -6.47 13.95
N GLY A 259 6.65 -5.79 14.26
CA GLY A 259 5.69 -5.25 13.28
C GLY A 259 4.96 -4.03 13.84
N TRP A 260 4.28 -3.29 12.96
CA TRP A 260 3.64 -2.02 13.28
C TRP A 260 2.14 -2.07 12.96
N LEU A 261 1.31 -1.78 13.97
CA LEU A 261 -0.13 -1.60 13.81
C LEU A 261 -0.45 -0.12 13.95
N ILE A 262 -0.96 0.50 12.88
CA ILE A 262 -1.26 1.94 12.82
C ILE A 262 -2.77 2.12 12.81
N ILE A 263 -3.32 2.72 13.87
CA ILE A 263 -4.75 2.87 14.07
C ILE A 263 -5.13 4.34 13.97
N TYR A 264 -5.82 4.70 12.90
CA TYR A 264 -6.42 6.02 12.73
C TYR A 264 -7.76 6.07 13.46
N SER A 265 -7.97 7.06 14.32
CA SER A 265 -9.21 7.17 15.09
C SER A 265 -9.67 8.61 15.27
N ASN A 266 -10.97 8.82 15.10
CA ASN A 266 -11.66 10.07 15.39
C ASN A 266 -12.18 10.16 16.84
N THR A 267 -11.98 9.12 17.66
CA THR A 267 -12.47 9.06 19.05
C THR A 267 -11.37 9.22 20.10
N ILE A 268 -10.10 9.13 19.71
CA ILE A 268 -8.98 9.31 20.64
C ILE A 268 -8.75 10.80 20.97
N LYS A 269 -8.24 11.07 22.18
CA LYS A 269 -7.96 12.44 22.64
C LYS A 269 -6.75 13.05 21.95
N ASP A 270 -5.65 12.31 21.89
CA ASP A 270 -4.40 12.68 21.24
C ASP A 270 -3.69 11.43 20.68
N PHE A 271 -2.59 11.63 19.95
CA PHE A 271 -1.75 10.54 19.45
C PHE A 271 -1.15 9.72 20.60
N GLU A 272 -1.10 8.40 20.43
CA GLU A 272 -0.59 7.46 21.43
C GLU A 272 0.34 6.43 20.79
N TYR A 273 1.33 5.97 21.56
CA TYR A 273 2.22 4.89 21.18
C TYR A 273 2.29 3.84 22.29
N ILE A 274 2.02 2.59 21.93
CA ILE A 274 2.09 1.43 22.83
C ILE A 274 3.09 0.44 22.22
N LEU A 275 3.91 -0.16 23.10
CA LEU A 275 4.72 -1.32 22.76
C LEU A 275 4.20 -2.53 23.52
N GLU A 276 3.70 -3.51 22.80
CA GLU A 276 3.42 -4.84 23.36
C GLU A 276 4.58 -5.78 23.01
N GLU A 277 5.03 -6.59 23.96
CA GLU A 277 6.03 -7.64 23.72
C GLU A 277 5.53 -8.96 24.29
N GLU A 278 5.47 -9.98 23.44
CA GLU A 278 4.98 -11.31 23.81
C GLU A 278 5.79 -12.36 23.05
N ASN A 279 6.34 -13.35 23.76
CA ASN A 279 7.15 -14.44 23.18
C ASN A 279 8.29 -13.96 22.26
N GLY A 280 8.91 -12.82 22.59
CA GLY A 280 10.00 -12.21 21.81
C GLY A 280 9.56 -11.52 20.52
N VAL A 281 8.25 -11.39 20.28
CA VAL A 281 7.67 -10.58 19.21
C VAL A 281 7.23 -9.23 19.76
N LYS A 282 7.70 -8.15 19.14
CA LYS A 282 7.37 -6.76 19.48
C LYS A 282 6.31 -6.22 18.53
N LEU A 283 5.21 -5.73 19.08
CA LEU A 283 4.17 -5.06 18.32
C LEU A 283 4.13 -3.58 18.68
N HIS A 284 4.49 -2.73 17.71
CA HIS A 284 4.46 -1.28 17.82
C HIS A 284 3.09 -0.76 17.40
N ILE A 285 2.31 -0.24 18.34
CA ILE A 285 0.94 0.21 18.08
C ILE A 285 0.92 1.73 18.15
N TRP A 286 0.51 2.38 17.07
CA TRP A 286 0.42 3.83 16.96
C TRP A 286 -1.03 4.25 16.75
N PHE A 287 -1.57 5.03 17.66
CA PHE A 287 -2.87 5.66 17.50
C PHE A 287 -2.72 7.06 16.91
N ILE A 288 -3.34 7.29 15.76
CA ILE A 288 -3.25 8.53 14.99
C ILE A 288 -4.60 9.23 15.00
N LYS A 289 -4.61 10.44 15.59
CA LYS A 289 -5.82 11.24 15.73
C LYS A 289 -6.27 11.75 14.36
N THR A 290 -7.57 11.69 14.07
CA THR A 290 -8.15 12.20 12.81
C THR A 290 -9.20 13.28 12.98
N ASN A 291 -9.72 13.48 14.20
CA ASN A 291 -10.67 14.56 14.55
C ASN A 291 -9.93 15.86 14.91
N PHE A 292 -9.57 16.65 13.91
CA PHE A 292 -8.95 17.95 14.13
C PHE A 292 -10.00 19.05 14.30
N GLU A 293 -9.84 19.89 15.32
CA GLU A 293 -10.61 21.12 15.45
C GLU A 293 -10.29 22.05 14.27
N SER A 294 -11.31 22.76 13.78
CA SER A 294 -11.08 23.76 12.74
C SER A 294 -10.17 24.86 13.31
N PRO A 295 -9.08 25.26 12.63
CA PRO A 295 -8.51 26.55 12.92
C PRO A 295 -9.61 27.57 12.65
N SER A 296 -10.10 28.21 13.70
CA SER A 296 -10.94 29.40 13.60
C SER A 296 -10.32 30.28 12.53
N LYS A 297 -11.08 30.66 11.50
CA LYS A 297 -10.63 31.69 10.57
C LYS A 297 -10.21 32.87 11.43
N VAL A 298 -8.89 33.08 11.57
CA VAL A 298 -8.37 34.31 12.13
C VAL A 298 -8.90 35.38 11.18
N LYS A 299 -9.85 36.16 11.68
CA LYS A 299 -10.43 37.30 10.98
C LYS A 299 -9.36 38.33 10.69
#